data_AF-A0A9E5EYU1-F1
#
_entry.id   AF-A0A9E5EYU1-F1
#
_cell.length_a   1.000
_cell.length_b   1.000
_cell.length_c   1.000
_cell.angle_alpha   90.00
_cell.angle_beta   90.00
_cell.angle_gamma   90.00
#
_symmetry.space_group_name_H-M   'P 1'
#
loop_
_entity.id
_entity.type
_entity.pdbx_description
1 polymer ?
#
loop_
_entity_poly.entity_id
_entity_poly.type
_entity_poly.pdbx_seq_one_letter_code
_entity_poly.pdbx_strand_id
1 'polypeptide(L)' 'DVVVFDPTTIKDNAWYETGKQVASGMEHVFVNGKAVLLSGQRTKALPGRGLRRL' A
#
# COMPACT_ATOMS: atom_id res chain seq x y z
N ASP A 1 7.10 -2.29 9.57
CA ASP A 1 6.17 -1.97 8.47
C ASP A 1 5.70 -0.54 8.65
N VAL A 2 5.59 0.23 7.57
CA VAL A 2 5.27 1.67 7.61
C VAL A 2 4.48 2.04 6.37
N VAL A 3 3.51 2.95 6.53
CA VAL A 3 2.77 3.58 5.43
C VAL A 3 2.89 5.09 5.51
N VAL A 4 2.92 5.75 4.36
CA VAL A 4 2.84 7.20 4.19
C VAL A 4 1.73 7.49 3.21
N PHE A 5 0.83 8.37 3.61
CA PHE A 5 -0.32 8.79 2.81
C PHE A 5 -0.56 10.28 3.02
N ASP A 6 -1.16 10.91 2.02
CA ASP A 6 -1.64 12.28 2.09
C ASP A 6 -2.99 12.32 2.86
N PRO A 7 -3.05 12.96 4.03
CA PRO A 7 -4.26 12.99 4.84
C PRO A 7 -5.41 13.76 4.19
N THR A 8 -5.15 14.59 3.18
CA THR A 8 -6.18 15.37 2.48
C THR A 8 -6.83 14.60 1.33
N THR A 9 -6.16 13.59 0.77
CA THR A 9 -6.61 12.85 -0.41
C THR A 9 -6.83 11.36 -0.19
N ILE A 10 -6.45 10.83 0.97
CA ILE A 10 -6.61 9.41 1.31
C ILE A 10 -8.09 8.97 1.23
N LYS A 11 -8.38 8.02 0.34
CA LYS A 11 -9.74 7.54 0.08
C LYS A 11 -9.76 6.19 -0.64
N ASP A 12 -10.71 5.33 -0.30
CA ASP A 12 -11.07 4.16 -1.09
C ASP A 12 -11.93 4.55 -2.32
N ASN A 13 -11.54 4.03 -3.49
CA ASN A 13 -12.23 4.30 -4.76
C ASN A 13 -13.11 3.13 -5.22
N ALA A 14 -13.11 2.03 -4.47
CA ALA A 14 -13.85 0.83 -4.82
C ALA A 14 -15.36 1.09 -4.72
N TRP A 15 -16.12 0.51 -5.65
CA TRP A 15 -17.58 0.61 -5.66
C TRP A 15 -18.20 -0.72 -6.10
N TYR A 16 -19.50 -0.93 -5.86
CA TYR A 16 -20.16 -2.23 -6.09
C TYR A 16 -19.96 -2.76 -7.52
N GLU A 17 -20.11 -1.90 -8.53
CA GLU A 17 -20.00 -2.28 -9.94
C GLU A 17 -18.56 -2.33 -10.45
N THR A 18 -17.64 -1.56 -9.86
CA THR A 18 -16.28 -1.33 -10.43
C THR A 18 -15.15 -1.88 -9.56
N GLY A 19 -15.44 -2.31 -8.34
CA GLY A 19 -14.62 -3.12 -7.43
C GLY A 19 -13.15 -2.75 -7.32
N LYS A 20 -12.33 -3.26 -8.25
CA LYS A 20 -10.85 -3.23 -8.23
C LYS A 20 -10.29 -1.86 -8.64
N GLN A 21 -10.63 -0.83 -7.88
CA GLN A 21 -10.06 0.51 -8.03
C GLN A 21 -8.93 0.73 -7.04
N VAL A 22 -7.85 1.39 -7.48
CA VAL A 22 -6.72 1.75 -6.61
C VAL A 22 -7.15 2.89 -5.69
N ALA A 23 -6.78 2.83 -4.41
CA ALA A 23 -7.04 3.90 -3.45
C ALA A 23 -6.27 5.19 -3.80
N SER A 24 -6.85 6.34 -3.51
CA SER A 24 -6.20 7.65 -3.63
C SER A 24 -5.39 7.98 -2.37
N GLY A 25 -4.39 8.86 -2.49
CA GLY A 25 -3.63 9.41 -1.37
C GLY A 25 -2.57 8.49 -0.76
N MET A 26 -2.40 7.24 -1.21
CA MET A 26 -1.30 6.39 -0.77
C MET A 26 0.01 6.77 -1.48
N GLU A 27 1.06 7.14 -0.74
CA GLU A 27 2.33 7.60 -1.33
C GLU A 27 3.44 6.56 -1.22
N HIS A 28 3.66 6.02 -0.01
CA HIS A 28 4.73 5.07 0.25
C HIS A 28 4.28 3.92 1.16
N VAL A 29 4.78 2.72 0.88
CA VAL A 29 4.58 1.55 1.73
C VAL A 29 5.89 0.80 1.86
N PHE A 30 6.27 0.50 3.09
CA PHE A 30 7.48 -0.25 3.42
C PHE A 30 7.12 -1.51 4.20
N VAL A 31 7.53 -2.66 3.67
CA VAL A 31 7.37 -3.96 4.32
C VAL A 31 8.75 -4.50 4.65
N ASN A 32 8.98 -4.88 5.91
CA ASN A 32 10.30 -5.30 6.40
C ASN A 32 11.45 -4.34 5.96
N GLY A 33 11.20 -3.03 5.99
CA GLY A 33 12.17 -1.98 5.62
C GLY A 33 12.40 -1.78 4.12
N LYS A 34 11.75 -2.54 3.23
CA LYS A 34 11.85 -2.36 1.77
C LYS A 34 10.60 -1.71 1.19
N ALA A 35 10.78 -0.72 0.32
CA ALA A 35 9.68 -0.05 -0.36
C ALA A 35 8.97 -1.00 -1.34
N VAL A 36 7.67 -1.19 -1.14
CA VAL A 36 6.78 -1.95 -2.04
C VAL A 36 5.85 -1.03 -2.83
N LEU A 37 5.62 0.18 -2.33
CA LEU A 37 5.06 1.34 -3.03
C LEU A 37 5.99 2.53 -2.78
N LEU A 38 6.40 3.24 -3.82
CA LEU A 38 7.25 4.42 -3.72
C LEU A 38 6.74 5.50 -4.67
N SER A 39 6.39 6.67 -4.14
CA SER A 39 5.88 7.80 -4.92
C SER A 39 4.65 7.40 -5.75
N GLY A 40 3.72 6.64 -5.14
CA GLY A 40 2.51 6.14 -5.78
C GLY A 40 2.71 4.99 -6.78
N GLN A 41 3.95 4.53 -7.00
CA GLN A 41 4.27 3.45 -7.95
C GLN A 41 4.65 2.15 -7.23
N ARG A 42 4.08 1.02 -7.68
CA ARG A 42 4.41 -0.30 -7.14
C ARG A 42 5.81 -0.72 -7.55
N THR A 43 6.60 -1.22 -6.61
CA THR A 43 7.94 -1.77 -6.90
C THR A 43 7.87 -3.27 -7.21
N LYS A 44 9.02 -3.86 -7.58
CA LYS A 44 9.16 -5.33 -7.75
C LYS A 44 9.50 -6.06 -6.44
N ALA A 45 9.65 -5.34 -5.32
CA ALA A 45 10.07 -5.96 -4.06
C ALA A 45 8.96 -6.84 -3.48
N LEU A 46 9.31 -8.05 -3.06
CA LEU A 46 8.43 -9.00 -2.37
C LEU A 46 9.01 -9.40 -1.00
N PRO A 47 9.12 -8.46 -0.03
CA PRO A 47 9.84 -8.70 1.22
C PRO A 47 9.01 -9.37 2.33
N GLY A 48 7.77 -9.76 2.05
CA GLY A 48 6.87 -10.38 3.02
C GLY A 48 7.42 -11.69 3.58
N ARG A 49 7.07 -12.02 4.83
CA ARG A 49 7.45 -13.26 5.50
C ARG A 49 6.24 -13.83 6.23
N GLY A 50 6.15 -15.16 6.31
CA GLY A 50 5.15 -15.81 7.15
C GLY A 50 5.40 -15.47 8.62
N LEU A 51 4.35 -15.05 9.33
CA LEU A 51 4.42 -14.79 10.77
C LEU A 51 4.18 -16.10 11.53
N ARG A 52 5.06 -16.42 12.48
CA ARG A 52 4.86 -17.54 13.41
C ARG A 52 4.52 -16.98 14.78
N ARG A 53 3.47 -17.49 15.40
CA ARG A 53 3.22 -17.27 16.82
C ARG A 53 4.12 -18.24 17.59
N LEU A 54 5.03 -17.69 18.38
CA LEU A 54 5.85 -18.47 19.33
C LEU A 54 5.04 -18.73 20.59
#